data_AF-A0A2V8S9C3-F1
#
_entry.id   AF-A0A2V8S9C3-F1
#
_cell.length_a   1.000
_cell.length_b   1.000
_cell.length_c   1.000
_cell.angle_alpha   90.00
_cell.angle_beta   90.00
_cell.angle_gamma   90.00
#
_symmetry.space_group_name_H-M   'P 1'
#
loop_
_entity.id
_entity.type
_entity.pdbx_description
1 polymer ?
#
loop_
_entity_poly.entity_id
_entity_poly.type
_entity_poly.pdbx_seq_one_letter_code
_entity_poly.pdbx_strand_id
1 'polypeptide(L)'
;MLQEKAVRNAGETDWARVRAEFPVAENYAYLNSAGAGPVSRRVADAAAQFYRETLESGDRLWEVWLARRVEARAAVARLVNAEPDEIGFTTNTSTGMNLIVDALEGAGRVVSCELEFPVSTIPWMHRGARVQLVKAVDGVVRTEDLLAAAGDGGAVICISHVQYSNGLRAPLEEIGANKGRSIFVVNASQSAGVFPVDVKRMKIDALCATGHKWMLAGYGSGFVYLSRELLERTRARAVS
;
A
#
# COMPACT_ATOMS: atom_id res chain seq x y z
N MET A 1 -0.73 28.40 14.69
CA MET A 1 -1.30 28.07 16.03
C MET A 1 -2.74 27.50 15.93
N LEU A 2 -3.07 26.76 14.86
CA LEU A 2 -4.43 26.20 14.63
C LEU A 2 -4.45 24.78 14.03
N GLN A 3 -3.35 24.01 14.11
CA GLN A 3 -3.29 22.65 13.54
C GLN A 3 -3.02 21.50 14.54
N GLU A 4 -2.95 21.76 15.85
CA GLU A 4 -2.72 20.69 16.85
C GLU A 4 -4.01 20.10 17.47
N LYS A 5 -5.20 20.60 17.11
CA LYS A 5 -6.45 20.25 17.82
C LYS A 5 -7.29 19.12 17.22
N ALA A 6 -6.90 18.51 16.10
CA ALA A 6 -7.76 17.54 15.40
C ALA A 6 -7.48 16.04 15.72
N VAL A 7 -6.48 15.70 16.56
CA VAL A 7 -6.14 14.28 16.86
C VAL A 7 -6.51 13.86 18.30
N ARG A 8 -6.96 14.79 19.15
CA ARG A 8 -7.33 14.47 20.55
C ARG A 8 -8.83 14.27 20.69
N ASN A 9 -9.35 13.13 20.22
CA ASN A 9 -10.65 12.60 20.67
C ASN A 9 -10.81 11.10 20.31
N ALA A 10 -9.80 10.30 20.66
CA ALA A 10 -10.00 8.87 20.91
C ALA A 10 -9.87 8.67 22.42
N GLY A 11 -10.79 7.94 23.06
CA GLY A 11 -10.60 7.51 24.45
C GLY A 11 -9.24 6.83 24.64
N GLU A 12 -8.74 6.81 25.87
CA GLU A 12 -7.46 6.16 26.17
C GLU A 12 -7.45 4.72 25.63
N THR A 13 -6.50 4.41 24.75
CA THR A 13 -6.40 3.09 24.13
C THR A 13 -6.08 2.05 25.21
N ASP A 14 -6.96 1.07 25.37
CA ASP A 14 -6.71 -0.09 26.24
C ASP A 14 -5.67 -1.02 25.59
N TRP A 15 -4.39 -0.74 25.86
CA TRP A 15 -3.27 -1.50 25.32
C TRP A 15 -3.20 -2.94 25.85
N ALA A 16 -3.75 -3.23 27.04
CA ALA A 16 -3.81 -4.59 27.56
C ALA A 16 -4.76 -5.44 26.72
N ARG A 17 -5.94 -4.90 26.41
CA ARG A 17 -6.91 -5.53 25.51
C ARG A 17 -6.35 -5.71 24.10
N VAL A 18 -5.69 -4.69 23.54
CA VAL A 18 -5.04 -4.80 22.22
C VAL A 18 -3.97 -5.88 22.23
N ARG A 19 -3.11 -5.93 23.27
CA ARG A 19 -2.05 -6.94 23.39
C ARG A 19 -2.62 -8.37 23.47
N ALA A 20 -3.75 -8.57 24.16
CA ALA A 20 -4.40 -9.88 24.31
C ALA A 20 -4.89 -10.48 22.97
N GLU A 21 -5.08 -9.64 21.93
CA GLU A 21 -5.40 -10.10 20.57
C GLU A 21 -4.21 -10.77 19.87
N PHE A 22 -2.98 -10.64 20.40
CA PHE A 22 -1.75 -11.15 19.79
C PHE A 22 -1.02 -12.14 20.71
N PRO A 23 -1.35 -13.45 20.64
CA PRO A 23 -0.73 -14.48 21.50
C PRO A 23 0.81 -14.55 21.39
N VAL A 24 1.39 -14.11 20.27
CA VAL A 24 2.85 -14.04 20.10
C VAL A 24 3.51 -13.23 21.22
N ALA A 25 2.81 -12.24 21.76
CA ALA A 25 3.31 -11.33 22.78
C ALA A 25 3.38 -11.96 24.17
N GLU A 26 2.75 -13.12 24.38
CA GLU A 26 2.88 -13.94 25.60
C GLU A 26 4.19 -14.75 25.57
N ASN A 27 4.70 -15.05 24.38
CA ASN A 27 5.84 -15.94 24.17
C ASN A 27 7.14 -15.20 23.81
N TYR A 28 7.03 -14.03 23.15
CA TYR A 28 8.17 -13.32 22.58
C TYR A 28 8.05 -11.79 22.71
N ALA A 29 9.21 -11.13 22.82
CA ALA A 29 9.36 -9.72 22.49
C ALA A 29 9.48 -9.59 20.95
N TYR A 30 8.35 -9.54 20.25
CA TYR A 30 8.31 -9.54 18.78
C TYR A 30 8.63 -8.15 18.19
N LEU A 31 9.83 -8.00 17.62
CA LEU A 31 10.34 -6.74 17.06
C LEU A 31 10.56 -6.80 15.53
N ASN A 32 9.80 -7.64 14.82
CA ASN A 32 10.01 -7.91 13.38
C ASN A 32 8.79 -7.57 12.49
N SER A 33 7.90 -6.67 12.93
CA SER A 33 6.69 -6.30 12.17
C SER A 33 6.97 -5.72 10.77
N ALA A 34 8.16 -5.13 10.57
CA ALA A 34 8.61 -4.64 9.27
C ALA A 34 8.88 -5.76 8.26
N GLY A 35 9.24 -6.95 8.75
CA GLY A 35 9.33 -8.19 7.98
C GLY A 35 7.94 -8.81 7.79
N ALA A 36 7.28 -9.14 8.90
CA ALA A 36 5.89 -9.58 8.92
C ALA A 36 5.26 -9.26 10.28
N GLY A 37 4.05 -8.71 10.29
CA GLY A 37 3.28 -8.49 11.50
C GLY A 37 2.63 -9.79 11.99
N PRO A 38 2.47 -9.98 13.31
CA PRO A 38 1.66 -11.07 13.82
C PRO A 38 0.19 -10.85 13.44
N VAL A 39 -0.53 -11.94 13.18
CA VAL A 39 -1.98 -11.89 13.00
C VAL A 39 -2.68 -11.82 14.35
N SER A 40 -3.78 -11.07 14.42
CA SER A 40 -4.64 -11.06 15.61
C SER A 40 -5.53 -12.30 15.66
N ARG A 41 -6.05 -12.63 16.84
CA ARG A 41 -7.07 -13.68 17.03
C ARG A 41 -8.24 -13.49 16.05
N ARG A 42 -8.77 -12.27 15.93
CA ARG A 42 -9.87 -11.94 15.01
C ARG A 42 -9.56 -12.25 13.54
N VAL A 43 -8.34 -11.93 13.08
CA VAL A 43 -7.93 -12.22 11.70
C VAL A 43 -7.82 -13.73 11.48
N ALA A 44 -7.22 -14.46 12.44
CA ALA A 44 -7.13 -15.91 12.38
C ALA A 44 -8.54 -16.57 12.39
N ASP A 45 -9.44 -16.11 13.25
CA ASP A 45 -10.80 -16.63 13.36
C ASP A 45 -11.61 -16.38 12.09
N ALA A 46 -11.50 -15.20 11.49
CA ALA A 46 -12.17 -14.86 10.23
C ALA A 46 -11.68 -15.73 9.06
N ALA A 47 -10.37 -15.96 8.96
CA ALA A 47 -9.79 -16.85 7.96
C ALA A 47 -10.23 -18.31 8.17
N ALA A 48 -10.20 -18.79 9.41
CA ALA A 48 -10.66 -20.13 9.76
C ALA A 48 -12.16 -20.32 9.49
N GLN A 49 -12.98 -19.28 9.75
CA GLN A 49 -14.40 -19.30 9.46
C GLN A 49 -14.67 -19.51 7.97
N PHE A 50 -13.99 -18.78 7.09
CA PHE A 50 -14.16 -18.95 5.64
C PHE A 50 -13.93 -20.41 5.22
N TYR A 51 -12.84 -21.03 5.69
CA TYR A 51 -12.56 -22.42 5.34
C TYR A 51 -13.55 -23.41 5.96
N ARG A 52 -14.00 -23.21 7.20
CA ARG A 52 -15.07 -24.03 7.80
C ARG A 52 -16.36 -23.98 6.98
N GLU A 53 -16.77 -22.78 6.59
CA GLU A 53 -17.95 -22.58 5.73
C GLU A 53 -17.81 -23.31 4.39
N THR A 54 -16.64 -23.24 3.74
CA THR A 54 -16.38 -23.97 2.49
C THR A 54 -16.40 -25.49 2.67
N LEU A 55 -15.88 -25.98 3.80
CA LEU A 55 -15.85 -27.41 4.14
C LEU A 55 -17.26 -27.96 4.38
N GLU A 56 -18.09 -27.20 5.10
CA GLU A 56 -19.42 -27.64 5.53
C GLU A 56 -20.50 -27.43 4.46
N SER A 57 -20.37 -26.36 3.66
CA SER A 57 -21.44 -25.92 2.75
C SER A 57 -21.04 -25.90 1.27
N GLY A 58 -19.77 -26.15 0.92
CA GLY A 58 -19.27 -25.92 -0.43
C GLY A 58 -19.52 -24.48 -0.87
N ASP A 59 -19.75 -24.26 -2.17
CA ASP A 59 -19.95 -22.91 -2.75
C ASP A 59 -21.35 -22.30 -2.51
N ARG A 60 -22.19 -22.93 -1.68
CA ARG A 60 -23.58 -22.47 -1.45
C ARG A 60 -23.66 -21.10 -0.76
N LEU A 61 -22.58 -20.67 -0.12
CA LEU A 61 -22.49 -19.39 0.58
C LEU A 61 -21.82 -18.28 -0.27
N TRP A 62 -21.69 -18.49 -1.59
CA TRP A 62 -21.09 -17.54 -2.52
C TRP A 62 -21.56 -16.09 -2.32
N GLU A 63 -22.87 -15.85 -2.26
CA GLU A 63 -23.43 -14.49 -2.09
C GLU A 63 -23.03 -13.85 -0.75
N VAL A 64 -22.91 -14.66 0.31
CA VAL A 64 -22.45 -14.18 1.62
C VAL A 64 -20.98 -13.79 1.56
N TRP A 65 -20.14 -14.58 0.88
CA TRP A 65 -18.72 -14.26 0.71
C TRP A 65 -18.51 -13.06 -0.20
N LEU A 66 -19.33 -12.91 -1.24
CA LEU A 66 -19.32 -11.75 -2.10
C LEU A 66 -19.66 -10.48 -1.32
N ALA A 67 -20.69 -10.50 -0.47
CA ALA A 67 -21.04 -9.38 0.41
C ALA A 67 -19.89 -9.02 1.36
N ARG A 68 -19.27 -10.00 2.03
CA ARG A 68 -18.09 -9.78 2.89
C ARG A 68 -16.90 -9.19 2.12
N ARG A 69 -16.70 -9.63 0.87
CA ARG A 69 -15.65 -9.09 0.00
C ARG A 69 -15.91 -7.63 -0.36
N VAL A 70 -17.17 -7.25 -0.62
CA VAL A 70 -17.57 -5.85 -0.86
C VAL A 70 -17.33 -5.00 0.39
N GLU A 71 -17.70 -5.49 1.58
CA GLU A 71 -17.44 -4.80 2.85
C GLU A 71 -15.94 -4.60 3.11
N ALA A 72 -15.14 -5.65 2.88
CA ALA A 72 -13.68 -5.58 3.00
C ALA A 72 -13.09 -4.54 2.03
N ARG A 73 -13.60 -4.47 0.79
CA ARG A 73 -13.15 -3.50 -0.20
C ARG A 73 -13.46 -2.08 0.25
N ALA A 74 -14.67 -1.84 0.75
CA ALA A 74 -15.07 -0.55 1.30
C ALA A 74 -14.22 -0.16 2.52
N ALA A 75 -13.83 -1.12 3.38
CA ALA A 75 -12.94 -0.87 4.50
C ALA A 75 -11.52 -0.47 4.05
N VAL A 76 -10.96 -1.14 3.04
CA VAL A 76 -9.67 -0.78 2.44
C VAL A 76 -9.74 0.58 1.75
N ALA A 77 -10.82 0.87 1.03
CA ALA A 77 -11.02 2.17 0.39
C ALA A 77 -11.00 3.31 1.42
N ARG A 78 -11.72 3.15 2.54
CA ARG A 78 -11.69 4.10 3.66
C ARG A 78 -10.30 4.25 4.29
N LEU A 79 -9.53 3.17 4.40
CA LEU A 79 -8.17 3.19 4.97
C LEU A 79 -7.25 4.18 4.25
N VAL A 80 -7.43 4.34 2.92
CA VAL A 80 -6.59 5.20 2.09
C VAL A 80 -7.30 6.43 1.50
N ASN A 81 -8.54 6.68 1.90
CA ASN A 81 -9.41 7.72 1.35
C ASN A 81 -9.65 7.59 -0.17
N ALA A 82 -9.95 6.37 -0.64
CA ALA A 82 -10.31 6.06 -2.02
C ALA A 82 -11.80 5.69 -2.15
N GLU A 83 -12.28 5.59 -3.39
CA GLU A 83 -13.57 4.96 -3.67
C GLU A 83 -13.44 3.43 -3.75
N PRO A 84 -14.48 2.64 -3.40
CA PRO A 84 -14.39 1.18 -3.41
C PRO A 84 -14.00 0.58 -4.77
N ASP A 85 -14.44 1.16 -5.87
CA ASP A 85 -14.14 0.69 -7.23
C ASP A 85 -12.75 1.11 -7.74
N GLU A 86 -12.02 1.92 -6.97
CA GLU A 86 -10.60 2.22 -7.19
C GLU A 86 -9.67 1.20 -6.53
N ILE A 87 -10.22 0.23 -5.77
CA ILE A 87 -9.45 -0.78 -5.03
C ILE A 87 -9.51 -2.15 -5.71
N GLY A 88 -8.34 -2.75 -5.97
CA GLY A 88 -8.18 -4.14 -6.35
C GLY A 88 -7.51 -4.97 -5.25
N PHE A 89 -7.95 -6.21 -5.03
CA PHE A 89 -7.28 -7.11 -4.09
C PHE A 89 -6.11 -7.85 -4.75
N THR A 90 -5.02 -8.00 -4.01
CA THR A 90 -3.83 -8.72 -4.45
C THR A 90 -3.31 -9.61 -3.33
N THR A 91 -2.38 -10.52 -3.64
CA THR A 91 -1.83 -11.42 -2.62
C THR A 91 -0.66 -10.81 -1.84
N ASN A 92 -0.07 -9.72 -2.36
CA ASN A 92 1.04 -8.96 -1.76
C ASN A 92 1.38 -7.72 -2.61
N THR A 93 2.31 -6.90 -2.11
CA THR A 93 2.85 -5.72 -2.80
C THR A 93 3.47 -6.06 -4.15
N SER A 94 4.16 -7.20 -4.30
CA SER A 94 4.80 -7.58 -5.56
C SER A 94 3.79 -7.80 -6.67
N THR A 95 2.70 -8.52 -6.38
CA THR A 95 1.60 -8.68 -7.32
C THR A 95 0.94 -7.33 -7.62
N GLY A 96 0.70 -6.50 -6.61
CA GLY A 96 0.16 -5.15 -6.80
C GLY A 96 1.03 -4.25 -7.67
N MET A 97 2.34 -4.23 -7.45
CA MET A 97 3.26 -3.42 -8.26
C MET A 97 3.31 -3.91 -9.71
N ASN A 98 3.34 -5.23 -9.93
CA ASN A 98 3.28 -5.76 -11.30
C ASN A 98 1.99 -5.34 -12.02
N LEU A 99 0.83 -5.38 -11.36
CA LEU A 99 -0.42 -4.88 -11.92
C LEU A 99 -0.35 -3.38 -12.26
N ILE A 100 0.27 -2.57 -11.40
CA ILE A 100 0.49 -1.13 -11.68
C ILE A 100 1.36 -0.95 -12.91
N VAL A 101 2.47 -1.69 -13.03
CA VAL A 101 3.36 -1.59 -14.19
C VAL A 101 2.66 -2.04 -15.47
N ASP A 102 1.85 -3.11 -15.41
CA ASP A 102 1.07 -3.62 -16.54
C ASP A 102 -0.06 -2.66 -16.96
N ALA A 103 -0.63 -1.91 -16.01
CA ALA A 103 -1.60 -0.84 -16.26
C ALA A 103 -0.92 0.36 -16.95
N LEU A 104 0.30 0.69 -16.53
CA LEU A 104 1.12 1.78 -17.06
C LEU A 104 2.03 1.31 -18.21
N GLU A 105 1.54 0.39 -19.04
CA GLU A 105 2.28 -0.15 -20.19
C GLU A 105 2.89 0.98 -21.03
N GLY A 106 4.16 0.78 -21.44
CA GLY A 106 4.88 1.77 -22.23
C GLY A 106 5.38 2.98 -21.45
N ALA A 107 5.35 2.94 -20.10
CA ALA A 107 6.07 3.91 -19.27
C ALA A 107 7.56 3.92 -19.64
N GLY A 108 7.96 4.87 -20.50
CA GLY A 108 9.33 4.95 -21.03
C GLY A 108 10.36 5.42 -20.02
N ARG A 109 9.92 6.06 -18.91
CA ARG A 109 10.82 6.62 -17.89
C ARG A 109 10.20 6.56 -16.49
N VAL A 110 10.96 6.00 -15.56
CA VAL A 110 10.61 5.91 -14.14
C VAL A 110 11.72 6.55 -13.33
N VAL A 111 11.35 7.42 -12.39
CA VAL A 111 12.25 8.01 -11.39
C VAL A 111 11.91 7.42 -10.04
N SER A 112 12.95 6.96 -9.36
CA SER A 112 12.87 6.31 -8.06
C SER A 112 14.14 6.62 -7.27
N CYS A 113 14.46 5.90 -6.21
CA CYS A 113 15.66 6.16 -5.41
C CYS A 113 16.44 4.91 -5.04
N GLU A 114 17.71 5.09 -4.69
CA GLU A 114 18.64 3.99 -4.35
C GLU A 114 18.25 3.20 -3.08
N LEU A 115 17.36 3.75 -2.25
CA LEU A 115 16.90 3.12 -1.00
C LEU A 115 15.72 2.16 -1.20
N GLU A 116 15.13 2.14 -2.40
CA GLU A 116 13.94 1.36 -2.66
C GLU A 116 14.13 -0.14 -2.48
N PHE A 117 13.09 -0.78 -1.93
CA PHE A 117 13.02 -2.23 -2.00
C PHE A 117 12.86 -2.66 -3.47
N PRO A 118 13.51 -3.76 -3.92
CA PRO A 118 13.55 -4.13 -5.34
C PRO A 118 12.19 -4.27 -6.03
N VAL A 119 11.14 -4.59 -5.28
CA VAL A 119 9.77 -4.66 -5.79
C VAL A 119 9.31 -3.34 -6.43
N SER A 120 9.78 -2.19 -5.96
CA SER A 120 9.38 -0.88 -6.46
C SER A 120 10.03 -0.54 -7.81
N THR A 121 11.10 -1.24 -8.22
CA THR A 121 11.95 -0.85 -9.36
C THR A 121 12.15 -1.96 -10.38
N ILE A 122 12.39 -3.21 -9.96
CA ILE A 122 12.64 -4.35 -10.86
C ILE A 122 11.50 -4.59 -11.86
N PRO A 123 10.20 -4.59 -11.46
CA PRO A 123 9.11 -4.83 -12.40
C PRO A 123 9.10 -3.87 -13.59
N TRP A 124 9.48 -2.61 -13.37
CA TRP A 124 9.63 -1.59 -14.41
C TRP A 124 10.79 -1.90 -15.36
N MET A 125 11.96 -2.22 -14.81
CA MET A 125 13.16 -2.56 -15.60
C MET A 125 12.90 -3.75 -16.51
N HIS A 126 12.26 -4.80 -15.99
CA HIS A 126 11.94 -6.01 -16.76
C HIS A 126 10.90 -5.79 -17.86
N ARG A 127 10.17 -4.67 -17.83
CA ARG A 127 9.22 -4.25 -18.88
C ARG A 127 9.79 -3.15 -19.78
N GLY A 128 11.12 -2.96 -19.74
CA GLY A 128 11.85 -2.07 -20.64
C GLY A 128 11.83 -0.59 -20.25
N ALA A 129 11.27 -0.23 -19.09
CA ALA A 129 11.31 1.16 -18.63
C ALA A 129 12.72 1.58 -18.23
N ARG A 130 13.12 2.80 -18.60
CA ARG A 130 14.37 3.39 -18.10
C ARG A 130 14.16 3.87 -16.66
N VAL A 131 14.66 3.13 -15.69
CA VAL A 131 14.63 3.50 -14.27
C VAL A 131 15.85 4.34 -13.92
N GLN A 132 15.62 5.57 -13.47
CA GLN A 132 16.63 6.45 -12.89
C GLN A 132 16.51 6.41 -11.36
N LEU A 133 17.58 5.97 -10.70
CA LEU A 133 17.66 5.97 -9.24
C LEU A 133 18.34 7.26 -8.78
N VAL A 134 17.61 8.07 -8.02
CA VAL A 134 18.16 9.24 -7.34
C VAL A 134 18.98 8.78 -6.15
N LYS A 135 20.19 9.35 -6.04
CA LYS A 135 21.15 8.98 -5.01
C LYS A 135 20.68 9.41 -3.64
N ALA A 136 20.96 8.57 -2.65
CA ALA A 136 20.80 8.97 -1.26
C ALA A 136 22.07 9.68 -0.77
N VAL A 137 21.90 10.80 -0.07
CA VAL A 137 22.97 11.50 0.66
C VAL A 137 22.69 11.32 2.14
N ASP A 138 23.63 10.73 2.86
CA ASP A 138 23.48 10.39 4.29
C ASP A 138 22.22 9.56 4.60
N GLY A 139 21.87 8.66 3.69
CA GLY A 139 20.69 7.81 3.80
C GLY A 139 19.37 8.51 3.49
N VAL A 140 19.38 9.75 3.00
CA VAL A 140 18.18 10.53 2.68
C VAL A 140 18.13 10.82 1.18
N VAL A 141 16.95 10.73 0.59
CA VAL A 141 16.69 11.21 -0.78
C VAL A 141 15.79 12.43 -0.66
N ARG A 142 16.28 13.57 -1.15
CA ARG A 142 15.56 14.84 -1.04
C ARG A 142 14.45 14.93 -2.08
N THR A 143 13.33 15.51 -1.68
CA THR A 143 12.18 15.74 -2.57
C THR A 143 12.59 16.53 -3.81
N GLU A 144 13.42 17.56 -3.66
CA GLU A 144 13.87 18.36 -4.80
C GLU A 144 14.64 17.55 -5.85
N ASP A 145 15.48 16.60 -5.43
CA ASP A 145 16.30 15.78 -6.34
C ASP A 145 15.41 14.79 -7.11
N LEU A 146 14.39 14.24 -6.43
CA LEU A 146 13.39 13.36 -7.03
C LEU A 146 12.57 14.10 -8.09
N LEU A 147 12.08 15.30 -7.76
CA LEU A 147 11.29 16.13 -8.66
C LEU A 147 12.12 16.67 -9.83
N ALA A 148 13.37 17.09 -9.58
CA ALA A 148 14.28 17.54 -10.63
C ALA A 148 14.62 16.39 -11.61
N ALA A 149 14.84 15.18 -11.10
CA ALA A 149 15.02 14.00 -11.93
C ALA A 149 13.75 13.67 -12.74
N ALA A 150 12.57 13.82 -12.13
CA ALA A 150 11.29 13.63 -12.82
C ALA A 150 11.08 14.67 -13.93
N GLY A 151 11.42 15.94 -13.72
CA GLY A 151 11.27 17.01 -14.71
C GLY A 151 9.84 17.16 -15.26
N ASP A 152 9.67 17.95 -16.32
CA ASP A 152 8.34 18.31 -16.82
C ASP A 152 7.73 17.29 -17.80
N GLY A 153 8.51 16.30 -18.22
CA GLY A 153 8.21 15.38 -19.33
C GLY A 153 7.25 14.22 -19.02
N GLY A 154 6.59 14.20 -17.86
CA GLY A 154 5.62 13.15 -17.51
C GLY A 154 6.26 11.79 -17.22
N ALA A 155 7.29 11.74 -16.38
CA ALA A 155 7.83 10.47 -15.88
C ALA A 155 6.89 9.80 -14.87
N VAL A 156 7.07 8.51 -14.62
CA VAL A 156 6.53 7.88 -13.40
C VAL A 156 7.47 8.19 -12.23
N ILE A 157 6.97 8.73 -11.13
CA ILE A 157 7.68 8.80 -9.85
C ILE A 157 7.21 7.59 -9.03
N CYS A 158 8.10 6.64 -8.76
CA CYS A 158 7.79 5.42 -8.00
C CYS A 158 8.64 5.38 -6.73
N ILE A 159 8.02 5.53 -5.55
CA ILE A 159 8.73 5.52 -4.27
C ILE A 159 7.94 4.79 -3.18
N SER A 160 8.63 4.33 -2.15
CA SER A 160 8.04 3.85 -0.91
C SER A 160 7.66 5.02 0.01
N HIS A 161 6.48 4.95 0.63
CA HIS A 161 6.08 5.95 1.64
C HIS A 161 7.02 5.90 2.85
N VAL A 162 7.43 4.71 3.27
CA VAL A 162 8.42 4.49 4.32
C VAL A 162 9.46 3.52 3.78
N GLN A 163 10.73 3.93 3.83
CA GLN A 163 11.84 3.13 3.34
C GLN A 163 12.08 1.93 4.25
N TYR A 164 12.23 0.74 3.65
CA TYR A 164 12.36 -0.51 4.41
C TYR A 164 13.68 -0.61 5.18
N SER A 165 14.73 0.05 4.68
CA SER A 165 16.11 -0.07 5.16
C SER A 165 16.40 0.81 6.37
N ASN A 166 15.82 2.02 6.41
CA ASN A 166 16.12 3.01 7.46
C ASN A 166 14.87 3.68 8.06
N GLY A 167 13.66 3.30 7.65
CA GLY A 167 12.41 3.80 8.23
C GLY A 167 12.08 5.25 7.87
N LEU A 168 12.84 5.90 6.98
CA LEU A 168 12.54 7.27 6.56
C LEU A 168 11.21 7.35 5.84
N ARG A 169 10.37 8.29 6.28
CA ARG A 169 9.05 8.54 5.70
C ARG A 169 9.14 9.68 4.68
N ALA A 170 8.79 9.38 3.43
CA ALA A 170 8.74 10.36 2.37
C ALA A 170 7.58 11.35 2.57
N PRO A 171 7.78 12.66 2.26
CA PRO A 171 6.72 13.67 2.34
C PRO A 171 5.80 13.57 1.11
N LEU A 172 4.93 12.55 1.07
CA LEU A 172 4.10 12.26 -0.12
C LEU A 172 3.23 13.43 -0.57
N GLU A 173 2.73 14.24 0.36
CA GLU A 173 1.91 15.41 0.03
C GLU A 173 2.71 16.49 -0.70
N GLU A 174 3.96 16.73 -0.31
CA GLU A 174 4.87 17.66 -0.98
C GLU A 174 5.23 17.15 -2.38
N ILE A 175 5.54 15.86 -2.50
CA ILE A 175 5.87 15.23 -3.79
C ILE A 175 4.65 15.29 -4.72
N GLY A 176 3.48 14.89 -4.23
CA GLY A 176 2.23 14.90 -4.99
C GLY A 176 1.81 16.31 -5.42
N ALA A 177 1.98 17.32 -4.56
CA ALA A 177 1.70 18.71 -4.90
C ALA A 177 2.58 19.24 -6.05
N ASN A 178 3.84 18.78 -6.12
CA ASN A 178 4.85 19.27 -7.06
C ASN A 178 5.17 18.28 -8.20
N LYS A 179 4.45 17.16 -8.33
CA LYS A 179 4.70 16.13 -9.35
C LYS A 179 4.45 16.61 -10.79
N GLY A 180 3.82 17.76 -10.99
CA GLY A 180 3.46 18.27 -12.31
C GLY A 180 2.61 17.25 -13.10
N ARG A 181 3.11 16.83 -14.26
CA ARG A 181 2.45 15.83 -15.13
C ARG A 181 2.87 14.39 -14.84
N SER A 182 3.75 14.17 -13.86
CA SER A 182 4.20 12.83 -13.51
C SER A 182 3.07 11.98 -12.92
N ILE A 183 3.16 10.68 -13.18
CA ILE A 183 2.34 9.66 -12.53
C ILE A 183 3.05 9.26 -11.24
N PHE A 184 2.35 9.33 -10.11
CA PHE A 184 2.88 9.11 -8.79
C PHE A 184 2.42 7.77 -8.25
N VAL A 185 3.38 6.85 -8.16
CA VAL A 185 3.21 5.47 -7.71
C VAL A 185 3.82 5.31 -6.33
N VAL A 186 3.04 4.83 -5.38
CA VAL A 186 3.46 4.68 -3.98
C VAL A 186 3.45 3.23 -3.53
N ASN A 187 4.60 2.75 -3.05
CA ASN A 187 4.66 1.51 -2.29
C ASN A 187 4.40 1.82 -0.80
N ALA A 188 3.24 1.40 -0.30
CA ALA A 188 2.80 1.70 1.06
C ALA A 188 3.06 0.54 2.05
N SER A 189 3.85 -0.47 1.69
CA SER A 189 4.05 -1.69 2.50
C SER A 189 4.50 -1.46 3.95
N GLN A 190 5.27 -0.40 4.19
CA GLN A 190 5.77 -0.04 5.52
C GLN A 190 4.96 1.09 6.20
N SER A 191 3.80 1.47 5.63
CA SER A 191 3.01 2.61 6.10
C SER A 191 1.50 2.34 6.21
N ALA A 192 0.94 1.52 5.33
CA ALA A 192 -0.48 1.18 5.34
C ALA A 192 -0.84 0.49 6.66
N GLY A 193 -1.82 1.04 7.38
CA GLY A 193 -2.23 0.58 8.72
C GLY A 193 -1.49 1.26 9.88
N VAL A 194 -0.44 2.05 9.64
CA VAL A 194 0.30 2.80 10.69
C VAL A 194 0.14 4.30 10.52
N PHE A 195 0.38 4.80 9.31
CA PHE A 195 0.32 6.22 8.99
C PHE A 195 -0.90 6.50 8.11
N PRO A 196 -1.54 7.67 8.29
CA PRO A 196 -2.57 8.12 7.36
C PRO A 196 -2.00 8.18 5.95
N VAL A 197 -2.67 7.50 5.03
CA VAL A 197 -2.45 7.62 3.59
C VAL A 197 -3.74 8.18 3.03
N ASP A 198 -3.67 9.30 2.34
CA ASP A 198 -4.83 9.94 1.72
C ASP A 198 -4.51 10.10 0.25
N VAL A 199 -4.95 9.15 -0.57
CA VAL A 199 -4.55 9.11 -1.99
C VAL A 199 -5.01 10.33 -2.77
N LYS A 200 -6.11 10.96 -2.34
CA LYS A 200 -6.66 12.18 -2.96
C LYS A 200 -5.84 13.40 -2.56
N ARG A 201 -5.63 13.61 -1.25
CA ARG A 201 -4.83 14.76 -0.75
C ARG A 201 -3.39 14.69 -1.24
N MET A 202 -2.80 13.50 -1.23
CA MET A 202 -1.42 13.26 -1.66
C MET A 202 -1.28 13.14 -3.18
N LYS A 203 -2.37 13.24 -3.95
CA LYS A 203 -2.39 13.14 -5.42
C LYS A 203 -1.65 11.90 -5.95
N ILE A 204 -1.86 10.76 -5.29
CA ILE A 204 -1.29 9.47 -5.67
C ILE A 204 -2.12 8.93 -6.83
N ASP A 205 -1.48 8.51 -7.92
CA ASP A 205 -2.18 7.93 -9.07
C ASP A 205 -2.30 6.40 -8.95
N ALA A 206 -1.32 5.76 -8.30
CA ALA A 206 -1.37 4.34 -8.00
C ALA A 206 -0.67 4.02 -6.67
N LEU A 207 -1.17 3.02 -5.95
CA LEU A 207 -0.56 2.57 -4.70
C LEU A 207 -0.68 1.06 -4.56
N CYS A 208 0.34 0.42 -3.99
CA CYS A 208 0.26 -0.99 -3.60
C CYS A 208 0.71 -1.19 -2.16
N ALA A 209 0.09 -2.17 -1.49
CA ALA A 209 0.42 -2.53 -0.11
C ALA A 209 0.17 -4.02 0.14
N THR A 210 0.77 -4.54 1.21
CA THR A 210 0.57 -5.92 1.66
C THR A 210 -0.01 -5.98 3.06
N GLY A 211 -0.91 -6.94 3.28
CA GLY A 211 -1.58 -7.13 4.56
C GLY A 211 -0.74 -7.78 5.64
N HIS A 212 0.29 -8.55 5.29
CA HIS A 212 1.08 -9.32 6.26
C HIS A 212 2.06 -8.50 7.08
N LYS A 213 2.15 -7.18 6.87
CA LYS A 213 3.00 -6.28 7.66
C LYS A 213 2.14 -5.52 8.67
N TRP A 214 2.10 -4.21 8.56
CA TRP A 214 1.46 -3.35 9.56
C TRP A 214 -0.06 -3.32 9.51
N MET A 215 -0.68 -3.84 8.44
CA MET A 215 -2.13 -4.05 8.41
C MET A 215 -2.58 -5.29 9.19
N LEU A 216 -1.64 -6.14 9.62
CA LEU A 216 -1.89 -7.31 10.49
C LEU A 216 -2.91 -8.32 9.91
N ALA A 217 -3.09 -8.32 8.59
CA ALA A 217 -4.08 -9.13 7.87
C ALA A 217 -3.52 -10.49 7.37
N GLY A 218 -2.26 -10.81 7.69
CA GLY A 218 -1.63 -12.08 7.35
C GLY A 218 -1.15 -12.20 5.89
N TYR A 219 -0.44 -13.30 5.60
CA TYR A 219 0.08 -13.60 4.26
C TYR A 219 -1.02 -13.88 3.25
N GLY A 220 -0.72 -13.65 1.96
CA GLY A 220 -1.69 -13.84 0.88
C GLY A 220 -2.71 -12.70 0.76
N SER A 221 -2.52 -11.60 1.50
CA SER A 221 -3.37 -10.41 1.44
C SER A 221 -2.59 -9.15 1.06
N GLY A 222 -3.27 -8.26 0.36
CA GLY A 222 -2.74 -7.02 -0.20
C GLY A 222 -3.80 -6.31 -1.02
N PHE A 223 -3.49 -5.09 -1.41
CA PHE A 223 -4.35 -4.33 -2.30
C PHE A 223 -3.55 -3.42 -3.21
N VAL A 224 -4.20 -3.03 -4.30
CA VAL A 224 -3.78 -1.96 -5.20
C VAL A 224 -4.87 -0.89 -5.21
N TYR A 225 -4.44 0.34 -5.29
CA TYR A 225 -5.27 1.50 -5.62
C TYR A 225 -4.83 2.03 -6.97
N LEU A 226 -5.78 2.37 -7.83
CA LEU A 226 -5.56 3.12 -9.07
C LEU A 226 -6.56 4.29 -9.08
N SER A 227 -6.09 5.51 -9.34
CA SER A 227 -7.01 6.65 -9.43
C SER A 227 -8.02 6.44 -10.57
N ARG A 228 -9.20 7.06 -10.44
CA ARG A 228 -10.20 7.09 -11.51
C ARG A 228 -9.59 7.47 -12.86
N GLU A 229 -8.78 8.54 -12.91
CA GLU A 229 -8.20 9.00 -14.17
C GLU A 229 -7.23 7.97 -14.75
N LEU A 230 -6.49 7.26 -13.90
CA LEU A 230 -5.61 6.18 -14.35
C LEU A 230 -6.43 5.00 -14.85
N LEU A 231 -7.46 4.56 -14.11
CA LEU A 231 -8.34 3.46 -14.51
C LEU A 231 -8.94 3.67 -15.89
N GLU A 232 -9.49 4.87 -16.17
CA GLU A 232 -10.09 5.23 -17.45
C GLU A 232 -9.10 5.18 -18.64
N ARG A 233 -7.81 5.35 -18.36
CA ARG A 233 -6.73 5.34 -19.36
C ARG A 233 -6.09 3.96 -19.52
N THR A 234 -6.41 3.03 -18.63
CA THR A 234 -5.83 1.68 -18.62
C THR A 234 -6.79 0.68 -19.25
N ARG A 235 -6.23 -0.40 -19.78
CA ARG A 235 -7.03 -1.55 -20.23
C ARG A 235 -7.06 -2.58 -19.12
N ALA A 236 -8.24 -3.05 -18.74
CA ALA A 236 -8.37 -4.13 -17.78
C ALA A 236 -7.63 -5.38 -18.31
N ARG A 237 -6.68 -5.90 -17.53
CA ARG A 237 -5.90 -7.11 -17.88
C ARG A 237 -6.24 -8.34 -17.03
N ALA A 238 -7.03 -8.15 -15.98
CA ALA A 238 -7.49 -9.21 -15.11
C ALA A 238 -8.90 -8.89 -14.60
N VAL A 239 -9.70 -9.94 -14.38
CA VAL A 239 -10.96 -9.87 -13.65
C VAL A 239 -10.69 -10.47 -12.29
N SER A 240 -10.90 -9.70 -11.22
CA SER A 240 -10.77 -10.18 -9.84
C SER A 240 -12.11 -10.21 -9.16
#